data_AF-A0A8J7YTU0-F1
#
_entry.id   AF-A0A8J7YTU0-F1
#
_cell.length_a   1.000
_cell.length_b   1.000
_cell.length_c   1.000
_cell.angle_alpha   90.00
_cell.angle_beta   90.00
_cell.angle_gamma   90.00
#
_symmetry.space_group_name_H-M   'P 1'
#
loop_
_entity.id
_entity.type
_entity.pdbx_description
1 polymer ?
#
loop_
_entity_poly.entity_id
_entity_poly.type
_entity_poly.pdbx_seq_one_letter_code
_entity_poly.pdbx_strand_id
1 'polypeptide(L)'
;MIRECAAKYIKRECGLKAMVCPMFPFKYFEECRSLSSADNHKRMDAWIVERHNLGGGTGLSLLKGKKAHLICLQYGDIAFSRSNRYRTGFWIGGRKHIASLEMRINGKSAYPLFSKYVRRLPYIYRSFGSVERVDLIPYDRPMIVMFLNISGHENVQIRIRPLHMTMWPSSDSSSNYAFERRDDGMAIISPLAATRIKVDCPAFETGVEDGSAVINIQASDRATIVISDDEIPDKYFDIGGHESFHNWITNNCILDTPSFDFNKSFLWAKHDLLEFYSETECGNGFYAGFPEFSWFFGRDGEWMSMAAAECSLESMAEEHLNMLENNSRKGRIPHEIPIVDFSSSNDNIVQNFTTGFSSIDSSPLWAIAWERLSLWSNRRISRRKLEKVLRFSASCDADGDGLIENRFDQGLIGWPESWAAARNGACVDTNAWWIASLKAFSRLTGDDLRSYDKASRCYRRRFLKSGEFIDSFDGNSPRRIKNAMLAVPGMYLRGRAIRD
;
A
#
# COMPACT_ATOMS: atom_id res chain seq x y z
N MET A 1 21.71 -37.45 20.56
CA MET A 1 20.54 -38.23 20.08
C MET A 1 19.34 -37.29 20.09
N ILE A 2 18.66 -37.15 18.94
CA ILE A 2 17.60 -36.15 18.64
C ILE A 2 18.14 -34.73 18.39
N ARG A 3 18.78 -34.55 17.21
CA ARG A 3 18.86 -33.30 16.42
C ARG A 3 19.62 -33.59 15.12
N GLU A 4 19.09 -34.45 14.26
CA GLU A 4 19.66 -34.66 12.90
C GLU A 4 18.76 -35.45 11.91
N CYS A 5 17.42 -35.37 12.01
CA CYS A 5 16.51 -36.16 11.17
C CYS A 5 15.45 -35.35 10.41
N ALA A 6 15.82 -34.25 9.74
CA ALA A 6 14.88 -33.54 8.85
C ALA A 6 15.50 -33.01 7.55
N ALA A 7 16.53 -33.69 7.00
CA ALA A 7 17.21 -33.24 5.78
C ALA A 7 17.48 -34.32 4.72
N LYS A 8 16.85 -35.49 4.78
CA LYS A 8 17.06 -36.55 3.76
C LYS A 8 15.77 -37.28 3.41
N TYR A 9 14.96 -36.68 2.53
CA TYR A 9 14.03 -37.41 1.65
C TYR A 9 13.79 -36.58 0.38
N ILE A 10 14.80 -36.51 -0.49
CA ILE A 10 14.58 -36.22 -1.92
C ILE A 10 14.78 -37.55 -2.64
N LYS A 11 13.65 -38.17 -2.98
CA LYS A 11 13.58 -39.35 -3.83
C LYS A 11 14.00 -38.94 -5.25
N ARG A 12 15.05 -39.61 -5.76
CA ARG A 12 15.27 -39.78 -7.20
C ARG A 12 14.11 -40.60 -7.75
N GLU A 13 13.42 -40.09 -8.77
CA GLU A 13 12.73 -40.94 -9.74
C GLU A 13 12.61 -40.22 -11.08
N CYS A 14 13.25 -40.85 -12.07
CA CYS A 14 12.95 -40.95 -13.50
C CYS A 14 12.65 -39.71 -14.34
N GLY A 15 13.48 -39.56 -15.38
CA GLY A 15 13.28 -38.65 -16.49
C GLY A 15 12.01 -39.00 -17.28
N LEU A 16 11.06 -38.08 -17.20
CA LEU A 16 10.16 -37.69 -18.27
C LEU A 16 9.98 -36.19 -18.03
N LYS A 17 10.52 -35.36 -18.94
CA LYS A 17 10.25 -33.92 -18.95
C LYS A 17 8.76 -33.73 -19.22
N ALA A 18 7.94 -33.77 -18.17
CA ALA A 18 6.59 -33.25 -18.21
C ALA A 18 6.74 -31.72 -18.38
N MET A 19 6.42 -31.23 -19.57
CA MET A 19 6.21 -29.82 -19.85
C MET A 19 5.09 -29.31 -18.93
N VAL A 20 5.44 -28.73 -17.80
CA VAL A 20 4.49 -27.97 -16.98
C VAL A 20 4.47 -26.55 -17.56
N CYS A 21 3.61 -26.34 -18.56
CA CYS A 21 3.08 -25.02 -18.91
C CYS A 21 2.54 -24.37 -17.61
N PRO A 22 2.75 -23.06 -17.35
CA PRO A 22 2.15 -22.41 -16.19
C PRO A 22 0.64 -22.65 -16.25
N MET A 23 0.13 -23.40 -15.28
CA MET A 23 -1.22 -23.95 -15.32
C MET A 23 -2.24 -22.80 -15.30
N PHE A 24 -3.00 -22.65 -16.39
CA PHE A 24 -4.13 -21.72 -16.43
C PHE A 24 -5.06 -21.99 -15.22
N PRO A 25 -5.41 -20.99 -14.41
CA PRO A 25 -5.98 -21.23 -13.09
C PRO A 25 -7.50 -21.45 -13.14
N PHE A 26 -7.95 -22.55 -13.76
CA PHE A 26 -9.38 -22.87 -13.92
C PHE A 26 -10.16 -22.82 -12.59
N LYS A 27 -9.52 -23.27 -11.51
CA LYS A 27 -10.07 -23.20 -10.14
C LYS A 27 -10.53 -21.78 -9.77
N TYR A 28 -9.82 -20.74 -10.16
CA TYR A 28 -10.20 -19.35 -9.85
C TYR A 28 -11.51 -18.95 -10.52
N PHE A 29 -11.70 -19.35 -11.78
CA PHE A 29 -12.92 -19.08 -12.53
C PHE A 29 -14.08 -19.88 -11.93
N GLU A 30 -13.90 -21.17 -11.68
CA GLU A 30 -14.93 -22.05 -11.11
C GLU A 30 -15.43 -21.57 -9.75
N GLU A 31 -14.49 -21.25 -8.84
CA GLU A 31 -14.84 -20.71 -7.52
C GLU A 31 -15.66 -19.42 -7.64
N CYS A 32 -15.21 -18.46 -8.46
CA CYS A 32 -15.86 -17.16 -8.55
C CYS A 32 -17.20 -17.18 -9.28
N ARG A 33 -17.42 -18.10 -10.22
CA ARG A 33 -18.72 -18.28 -10.88
C ARG A 33 -19.82 -18.62 -9.86
N SER A 34 -19.49 -19.47 -8.89
CA SER A 34 -20.42 -19.95 -7.87
C SER A 34 -20.82 -18.89 -6.83
N LEU A 35 -20.08 -17.78 -6.75
CA LEU A 35 -20.30 -16.72 -5.77
C LEU A 35 -21.32 -15.68 -6.24
N SER A 36 -22.06 -15.12 -5.29
CA SER A 36 -23.10 -14.10 -5.47
C SER A 36 -22.97 -12.97 -4.43
N SER A 37 -23.65 -11.85 -4.63
CA SER A 37 -23.61 -10.73 -3.70
C SER A 37 -24.07 -11.10 -2.28
N ALA A 38 -24.93 -12.12 -2.14
CA ALA A 38 -25.36 -12.67 -0.85
C ALA A 38 -24.23 -13.36 -0.06
N ASP A 39 -23.17 -13.81 -0.73
CA ASP A 39 -22.02 -14.42 -0.09
C ASP A 39 -21.12 -13.40 0.61
N ASN A 40 -21.33 -12.10 0.41
CA ASN A 40 -20.62 -11.06 1.16
C ASN A 40 -20.82 -11.19 2.68
N HIS A 41 -21.90 -11.81 3.15
CA HIS A 41 -22.20 -12.05 4.57
C HIS A 41 -21.93 -13.51 5.02
N LYS A 42 -21.29 -14.31 4.17
CA LYS A 42 -20.98 -15.73 4.43
C LYS A 42 -19.53 -16.09 4.14
N ARG A 43 -18.88 -15.34 3.25
CA ARG A 43 -17.50 -15.54 2.81
C ARG A 43 -16.62 -14.41 3.32
N MET A 44 -15.70 -14.78 4.21
CA MET A 44 -14.73 -13.88 4.82
C MET A 44 -13.73 -13.35 3.79
N ASP A 45 -13.35 -14.21 2.84
CA ASP A 45 -12.21 -14.06 1.93
C ASP A 45 -12.59 -13.50 0.55
N ALA A 46 -13.79 -12.92 0.43
CA ALA A 46 -14.29 -12.39 -0.84
C ALA A 46 -15.12 -11.11 -0.66
N TRP A 47 -14.90 -10.14 -1.54
CA TRP A 47 -15.86 -9.04 -1.79
C TRP A 47 -16.46 -9.19 -3.18
N ILE A 48 -17.78 -9.19 -3.27
CA ILE A 48 -18.51 -9.51 -4.49
C ILE A 48 -19.42 -8.35 -4.86
N VAL A 49 -19.36 -7.94 -6.14
CA VAL A 49 -20.24 -6.93 -6.72
C VAL A 49 -20.87 -7.52 -7.97
N GLU A 50 -22.19 -7.65 -7.96
CA GLU A 50 -22.98 -7.99 -9.16
C GLU A 50 -23.67 -6.75 -9.68
N ARG A 51 -23.59 -6.55 -10.99
CA ARG A 51 -24.20 -5.39 -11.62
C ARG A 51 -25.66 -5.69 -11.93
N HIS A 52 -26.55 -5.13 -11.12
CA HIS A 52 -28.00 -5.18 -11.36
C HIS A 52 -28.53 -3.93 -12.09
N ASN A 53 -27.82 -2.79 -12.04
CA ASN A 53 -28.23 -1.51 -12.64
C ASN A 53 -27.06 -0.77 -13.34
N LEU A 54 -27.39 0.24 -14.16
CA LEU A 54 -26.42 1.17 -14.77
C LEU A 54 -25.74 2.01 -13.66
N GLY A 55 -24.43 1.79 -13.42
CA GLY A 55 -23.64 2.53 -12.44
C GLY A 55 -22.75 1.66 -11.53
N GLY A 56 -23.08 0.36 -11.39
CA GLY A 56 -22.22 -0.59 -10.68
C GLY A 56 -20.91 -0.88 -11.43
N GLY A 57 -19.83 -1.12 -10.69
CA GLY A 57 -18.53 -1.51 -11.26
C GLY A 57 -17.55 -0.37 -11.57
N THR A 58 -17.88 0.88 -11.24
CA THR A 58 -17.02 2.05 -11.49
C THR A 58 -16.12 2.42 -10.30
N GLY A 59 -16.20 1.68 -9.18
CA GLY A 59 -15.28 1.86 -8.06
C GLY A 59 -13.84 1.54 -8.46
N LEU A 60 -12.88 2.11 -7.74
CA LEU A 60 -11.48 1.71 -7.88
C LEU A 60 -11.25 0.35 -7.23
N SER A 61 -10.34 -0.41 -7.83
CA SER A 61 -9.85 -1.69 -7.33
C SER A 61 -8.33 -1.64 -7.31
N LEU A 62 -7.76 -2.03 -6.17
CA LEU A 62 -6.32 -2.23 -5.99
C LEU A 62 -6.01 -3.72 -6.09
N LEU A 63 -4.89 -4.01 -6.73
CA LEU A 63 -4.21 -5.28 -6.70
C LEU A 63 -2.73 -4.99 -6.55
N LYS A 64 -2.06 -5.66 -5.62
CA LYS A 64 -0.68 -5.28 -5.30
C LYS A 64 0.17 -6.46 -4.85
N GLY A 65 1.40 -6.47 -5.35
CA GLY A 65 2.52 -7.23 -4.81
C GLY A 65 3.51 -6.30 -4.11
N LYS A 66 4.67 -6.81 -3.71
CA LYS A 66 5.67 -5.99 -3.00
C LYS A 66 6.32 -4.94 -3.90
N LYS A 67 6.44 -5.22 -5.21
CA LYS A 67 7.22 -4.39 -6.15
C LYS A 67 6.38 -3.65 -7.19
N ALA A 68 5.12 -4.05 -7.35
CA ALA A 68 4.23 -3.52 -8.37
C ALA A 68 2.79 -3.45 -7.88
N HIS A 69 1.99 -2.59 -8.50
CA HIS A 69 0.55 -2.52 -8.26
C HIS A 69 -0.22 -2.12 -9.51
N LEU A 70 -1.49 -2.50 -9.52
CA LEU A 70 -2.49 -2.08 -10.49
C LEU A 70 -3.64 -1.42 -9.73
N ILE A 71 -3.98 -0.20 -10.16
CA ILE A 71 -5.25 0.42 -9.78
C ILE A 71 -6.07 0.67 -11.03
N CYS A 72 -7.22 0.01 -11.09
CA CYS A 72 -8.16 0.07 -12.21
C CYS A 72 -9.60 0.22 -11.69
N LEU A 73 -10.55 0.36 -12.59
CA LEU A 73 -11.97 0.29 -12.27
C LEU A 73 -12.34 -1.16 -11.96
N GLN A 74 -13.40 -1.40 -11.17
CA GLN A 74 -13.85 -2.76 -10.84
C GLN A 74 -14.16 -3.59 -12.09
N TYR A 75 -14.60 -2.98 -13.20
CA TYR A 75 -14.77 -3.70 -14.47
C TYR A 75 -13.46 -3.93 -15.26
N GLY A 76 -12.31 -3.48 -14.75
CA GLY A 76 -10.98 -3.89 -15.22
C GLY A 76 -10.26 -2.92 -16.15
N ASP A 77 -10.96 -1.90 -16.67
CA ASP A 77 -10.32 -0.83 -17.44
C ASP A 77 -9.60 0.16 -16.52
N ILE A 78 -8.60 0.84 -17.08
CA ILE A 78 -7.89 1.92 -16.42
C ILE A 78 -8.32 3.21 -17.11
N ALA A 79 -8.99 4.10 -16.37
CA ALA A 79 -9.26 5.45 -16.84
C ALA A 79 -7.96 6.23 -17.00
N PHE A 80 -7.79 6.87 -18.16
CA PHE A 80 -6.58 7.61 -18.46
C PHE A 80 -6.31 8.73 -17.44
N SER A 81 -5.13 8.71 -16.86
CA SER A 81 -4.63 9.78 -15.98
C SER A 81 -3.15 10.05 -16.25
N ARG A 82 -2.83 11.34 -16.41
CA ARG A 82 -1.45 11.85 -16.48
C ARG A 82 -0.89 12.29 -15.12
N SER A 83 -1.63 12.03 -14.03
CA SER A 83 -1.14 12.40 -12.71
C SER A 83 0.06 11.52 -12.34
N ASN A 84 1.16 12.16 -11.93
CA ASN A 84 2.31 11.52 -11.30
C ASN A 84 2.09 11.28 -9.80
N ARG A 85 1.09 11.93 -9.21
CA ARG A 85 0.72 11.81 -7.79
C ARG A 85 -0.41 10.80 -7.58
N TYR A 86 -1.43 10.82 -8.44
CA TYR A 86 -2.56 9.89 -8.38
C TYR A 86 -2.24 8.60 -9.17
N ARG A 87 -1.92 7.53 -8.45
CA ARG A 87 -1.34 6.29 -9.00
C ARG A 87 -2.34 5.31 -9.62
N THR A 88 -3.35 5.81 -10.33
CA THR A 88 -4.14 4.93 -11.22
C THR A 88 -3.29 4.42 -12.37
N GLY A 89 -3.47 3.15 -12.74
CA GLY A 89 -2.66 2.47 -13.75
C GLY A 89 -1.84 1.32 -13.20
N PHE A 90 -0.95 0.80 -14.04
CA PHE A 90 0.03 -0.21 -13.64
C PHE A 90 1.37 0.47 -13.37
N TRP A 91 1.92 0.21 -12.19
CA TRP A 91 3.14 0.82 -11.70
C TRP A 91 4.09 -0.25 -11.15
N ILE A 92 5.38 -0.04 -11.37
CA ILE A 92 6.47 -0.84 -10.84
C ILE A 92 7.43 0.12 -10.12
N GLY A 93 7.68 -0.12 -8.83
CA GLY A 93 8.42 0.81 -7.99
C GLY A 93 7.82 2.22 -8.06
N GLY A 94 8.63 3.22 -8.41
CA GLY A 94 8.19 4.60 -8.63
C GLY A 94 7.84 4.96 -10.09
N ARG A 95 7.75 3.97 -11.00
CA ARG A 95 7.52 4.21 -12.43
C ARG A 95 6.16 3.70 -12.88
N LYS A 96 5.48 4.50 -13.70
CA LYS A 96 4.24 4.11 -14.36
C LYS A 96 4.57 3.44 -15.69
N HIS A 97 3.83 2.40 -16.03
CA HIS A 97 3.98 1.69 -17.28
C HIS A 97 2.71 1.82 -18.14
N ILE A 98 1.53 1.72 -17.51
CA ILE A 98 0.24 1.77 -18.21
C ILE A 98 -0.60 2.91 -17.63
N ALA A 99 -1.02 3.85 -18.47
CA ALA A 99 -1.98 4.90 -18.10
C ALA A 99 -3.41 4.60 -18.51
N SER A 100 -3.63 3.75 -19.50
CA SER A 100 -4.96 3.32 -19.91
C SER A 100 -4.91 1.88 -20.35
N LEU A 101 -5.96 1.14 -20.00
CA LEU A 101 -6.23 -0.21 -20.48
C LEU A 101 -7.72 -0.25 -20.78
N GLU A 102 -8.07 -0.62 -22.01
CA GLU A 102 -9.45 -0.81 -22.45
C GLU A 102 -9.58 -2.23 -22.99
N MET A 103 -10.58 -2.96 -22.51
CA MET A 103 -10.97 -4.23 -23.10
C MET A 103 -12.22 -4.08 -23.97
N ARG A 104 -12.20 -4.70 -25.15
CA ARG A 104 -13.34 -4.83 -26.05
C ARG A 104 -13.63 -6.28 -26.37
N ILE A 105 -14.90 -6.62 -26.48
CA ILE A 105 -15.40 -7.94 -26.86
C ILE A 105 -16.29 -7.75 -28.08
N ASN A 106 -15.93 -8.38 -29.19
CA ASN A 106 -16.56 -8.19 -30.51
C ASN A 106 -16.71 -6.71 -30.91
N GLY A 107 -15.66 -5.93 -30.67
CA GLY A 107 -15.61 -4.49 -30.98
C GLY A 107 -16.39 -3.59 -30.03
N LYS A 108 -17.12 -4.13 -29.03
CA LYS A 108 -17.84 -3.35 -28.02
C LYS A 108 -17.00 -3.22 -26.76
N SER A 109 -17.06 -2.06 -26.08
CA SER A 109 -16.44 -1.89 -24.76
C SER A 109 -16.89 -2.99 -23.79
N ALA A 110 -15.99 -3.45 -22.92
CA ALA A 110 -16.31 -4.41 -21.88
C ALA A 110 -17.24 -3.83 -20.80
N TYR A 111 -17.28 -2.51 -20.60
CA TYR A 111 -18.06 -1.90 -19.54
C TYR A 111 -19.56 -2.25 -19.62
N PRO A 112 -20.27 -2.10 -20.74
CA PRO A 112 -21.67 -2.53 -20.84
C PRO A 112 -21.91 -4.03 -20.61
N LEU A 113 -20.90 -4.87 -20.83
CA LEU A 113 -20.97 -6.33 -20.69
C LEU A 113 -20.63 -6.81 -19.28
N PHE A 114 -19.96 -5.96 -18.48
CA PHE A 114 -19.57 -6.27 -17.11
C PHE A 114 -20.78 -6.61 -16.24
N SER A 115 -20.73 -7.81 -15.66
CA SER A 115 -21.82 -8.38 -14.85
C SER A 115 -21.42 -8.70 -13.42
N LYS A 116 -20.15 -9.09 -13.19
CA LYS A 116 -19.68 -9.55 -11.87
C LYS A 116 -18.23 -9.16 -11.63
N TYR A 117 -17.92 -8.74 -10.42
CA TYR A 117 -16.58 -8.55 -9.86
C TYR A 117 -16.46 -9.34 -8.56
N VAL A 118 -15.36 -10.07 -8.40
CA VAL A 118 -15.02 -10.77 -7.16
C VAL A 118 -13.58 -10.43 -6.78
N ARG A 119 -13.40 -9.74 -5.67
CA ARG A 119 -12.10 -9.52 -5.04
C ARG A 119 -11.83 -10.64 -4.05
N ARG A 120 -10.89 -11.52 -4.37
CA ARG A 120 -10.30 -12.48 -3.43
C ARG A 120 -8.99 -11.92 -2.91
N LEU A 121 -8.40 -12.52 -1.88
CA LEU A 121 -7.13 -12.05 -1.33
C LEU A 121 -5.99 -12.00 -2.39
N PRO A 122 -5.69 -13.08 -3.14
CA PRO A 122 -4.61 -13.06 -4.13
C PRO A 122 -4.95 -12.41 -5.48
N TYR A 123 -6.23 -12.39 -5.88
CA TYR A 123 -6.61 -12.00 -7.24
C TYR A 123 -7.96 -11.31 -7.32
N ILE A 124 -8.24 -10.76 -8.50
CA ILE A 124 -9.55 -10.20 -8.86
C ILE A 124 -10.11 -10.94 -10.05
N TYR A 125 -11.34 -11.42 -9.94
CA TYR A 125 -12.11 -12.02 -11.03
C TYR A 125 -13.16 -11.04 -11.56
N ARG A 126 -13.43 -11.09 -12.86
CA ARG A 126 -14.47 -10.34 -13.55
C ARG A 126 -15.18 -11.19 -14.59
N SER A 127 -16.49 -10.98 -14.74
CA SER A 127 -17.30 -11.61 -15.78
C SER A 127 -17.93 -10.58 -16.71
N PHE A 128 -17.91 -10.88 -18.00
CA PHE A 128 -18.45 -10.06 -19.09
C PHE A 128 -19.38 -10.88 -20.00
N GLY A 129 -20.07 -11.88 -19.44
CA GLY A 129 -20.86 -12.85 -20.19
C GLY A 129 -19.99 -14.01 -20.67
N SER A 130 -19.76 -14.10 -21.98
CA SER A 130 -18.95 -15.16 -22.60
C SER A 130 -17.44 -15.04 -22.32
N VAL A 131 -16.98 -13.90 -21.81
CA VAL A 131 -15.58 -13.67 -21.45
C VAL A 131 -15.45 -13.45 -19.94
N GLU A 132 -14.47 -14.09 -19.33
CA GLU A 132 -14.09 -13.92 -17.94
C GLU A 132 -12.61 -13.55 -17.86
N ARG A 133 -12.26 -12.75 -16.85
CA ARG A 133 -10.90 -12.25 -16.64
C ARG A 133 -10.48 -12.39 -15.19
N VAL A 134 -9.29 -12.92 -14.95
CA VAL A 134 -8.64 -12.89 -13.63
C VAL A 134 -7.35 -12.08 -13.73
N ASP A 135 -7.20 -11.08 -12.86
CA ASP A 135 -5.97 -10.33 -12.70
C ASP A 135 -5.28 -10.71 -11.38
N LEU A 136 -3.96 -10.85 -11.40
CA LEU A 136 -3.13 -10.91 -10.20
C LEU A 136 -1.78 -10.21 -10.42
N ILE A 137 -1.17 -9.76 -9.32
CA ILE A 137 0.21 -9.27 -9.28
C ILE A 137 0.99 -10.21 -8.38
N PRO A 138 1.96 -10.98 -8.91
CA PRO A 138 2.72 -11.90 -8.08
C PRO A 138 3.41 -11.14 -6.94
N TYR A 139 3.46 -11.76 -5.76
CA TYR A 139 3.85 -11.06 -4.53
C TYR A 139 5.30 -10.55 -4.55
N ASP A 140 6.19 -11.22 -5.27
CA ASP A 140 7.64 -10.96 -5.31
C ASP A 140 8.16 -10.47 -6.67
N ARG A 141 7.27 -10.30 -7.66
CA ARG A 141 7.65 -9.92 -9.04
C ARG A 141 7.07 -8.58 -9.47
N PRO A 142 7.81 -7.80 -10.27
CA PRO A 142 7.35 -6.52 -10.81
C PRO A 142 6.48 -6.72 -12.08
N MET A 143 5.41 -7.51 -11.99
CA MET A 143 4.58 -7.81 -13.16
C MET A 143 3.09 -7.92 -12.82
N ILE A 144 2.24 -7.79 -13.82
CA ILE A 144 0.84 -8.17 -13.77
C ILE A 144 0.60 -9.37 -14.70
N VAL A 145 -0.26 -10.29 -14.25
CA VAL A 145 -0.73 -11.43 -15.03
C VAL A 145 -2.24 -11.34 -15.17
N MET A 146 -2.72 -11.40 -16.41
CA MET A 146 -4.13 -11.40 -16.76
C MET A 146 -4.48 -12.71 -17.47
N PHE A 147 -5.39 -13.48 -16.89
CA PHE A 147 -5.93 -14.70 -17.48
C PHE A 147 -7.30 -14.42 -18.07
N LEU A 148 -7.51 -14.83 -19.32
CA LEU A 148 -8.78 -14.72 -20.02
C LEU A 148 -9.32 -16.11 -20.30
N ASN A 149 -10.56 -16.36 -19.87
CA ASN A 149 -11.33 -17.53 -20.28
C ASN A 149 -12.42 -17.05 -21.24
N ILE A 150 -12.41 -17.57 -22.47
CA ILE A 150 -13.17 -17.05 -23.60
C ILE A 150 -14.07 -18.18 -24.12
N SER A 151 -15.35 -18.15 -23.74
CA SER A 151 -16.33 -19.12 -24.23
C SER A 151 -16.93 -18.64 -25.55
N GLY A 152 -17.14 -19.55 -26.51
CA GLY A 152 -17.81 -19.22 -27.78
C GLY A 152 -16.93 -18.52 -28.83
N HIS A 153 -15.60 -18.56 -28.66
CA HIS A 153 -14.63 -18.00 -29.61
C HIS A 153 -14.83 -16.50 -29.92
N GLU A 154 -15.20 -15.73 -28.90
CA GLU A 154 -15.35 -14.28 -29.01
C GLU A 154 -14.02 -13.61 -29.39
N ASN A 155 -14.10 -12.52 -30.14
CA ASN A 155 -12.93 -11.71 -30.44
C ASN A 155 -12.67 -10.73 -29.29
N VAL A 156 -11.55 -10.89 -28.60
CA VAL A 156 -11.16 -10.02 -27.48
C VAL A 156 -10.03 -9.11 -27.91
N GLN A 157 -10.23 -7.80 -27.76
CA GLN A 157 -9.21 -6.80 -28.01
C GLN A 157 -8.81 -6.13 -26.68
N ILE A 158 -7.52 -6.04 -26.41
CA ILE A 158 -6.96 -5.28 -25.29
C ILE A 158 -6.11 -4.15 -25.85
N ARG A 159 -6.49 -2.92 -25.52
CA ARG A 159 -5.78 -1.70 -25.91
C ARG A 159 -5.06 -1.12 -24.70
N ILE A 160 -3.74 -1.00 -24.78
CA ILE A 160 -2.87 -0.52 -23.72
C ILE A 160 -2.22 0.78 -24.18
N ARG A 161 -2.53 1.88 -23.48
CA ARG A 161 -1.85 3.16 -23.68
C ARG A 161 -0.69 3.27 -22.68
N PRO A 162 0.56 3.27 -23.16
CA PRO A 162 1.70 3.43 -22.28
C PRO A 162 1.76 4.84 -21.71
N LEU A 163 2.35 4.96 -20.52
CA LEU A 163 2.83 6.23 -19.99
C LEU A 163 4.03 5.94 -19.10
N HIS A 164 5.23 6.00 -19.68
CA HIS A 164 6.46 5.92 -18.91
C HIS A 164 6.66 7.26 -18.22
N MET A 165 6.37 7.30 -16.92
CA MET A 165 6.56 8.48 -16.08
C MET A 165 7.06 8.09 -14.70
N THR A 166 7.85 8.97 -14.11
CA THR A 166 8.28 8.86 -12.73
C THR A 166 7.20 9.47 -11.83
N MET A 167 6.97 8.86 -10.68
CA MET A 167 6.00 9.38 -9.73
C MET A 167 6.42 10.73 -9.15
N TRP A 168 5.44 11.43 -8.59
CA TRP A 168 5.65 12.66 -7.84
C TRP A 168 6.68 12.42 -6.70
N PRO A 169 7.55 13.41 -6.41
CA PRO A 169 7.61 14.76 -6.99
C PRO A 169 8.25 14.92 -8.37
N SER A 170 8.79 13.89 -9.02
CA SER A 170 9.36 14.07 -10.37
C SER A 170 8.28 14.40 -11.41
N SER A 171 8.63 15.26 -12.36
CA SER A 171 7.84 15.60 -13.54
C SER A 171 8.27 14.81 -14.79
N ASP A 172 9.25 13.90 -14.65
CA ASP A 172 9.81 13.13 -15.76
C ASP A 172 8.74 12.23 -16.38
N SER A 173 8.57 12.38 -17.69
CA SER A 173 7.68 11.55 -18.48
C SER A 173 8.19 11.45 -19.91
N SER A 174 7.84 10.37 -20.58
CA SER A 174 8.15 10.20 -21.99
C SER A 174 6.93 10.44 -22.88
N SER A 175 7.16 11.10 -24.01
CA SER A 175 6.18 11.26 -25.10
C SER A 175 6.50 10.40 -26.32
N ASN A 176 7.71 9.85 -26.40
CA ASN A 176 8.24 9.17 -27.58
C ASN A 176 8.45 7.69 -27.26
N TYR A 177 7.75 6.83 -27.99
CA TYR A 177 7.73 5.40 -27.76
C TYR A 177 8.12 4.65 -29.02
N ALA A 178 9.04 3.70 -28.89
CA ALA A 178 9.27 2.66 -29.88
C ALA A 178 8.39 1.45 -29.53
N PHE A 179 7.67 0.92 -30.51
CA PHE A 179 6.87 -0.28 -30.38
C PHE A 179 7.53 -1.39 -31.20
N GLU A 180 8.03 -2.41 -30.52
CA GLU A 180 8.72 -3.54 -31.13
C GLU A 180 7.83 -4.77 -31.03
N ARG A 181 7.42 -5.31 -32.18
CA ARG A 181 6.66 -6.56 -32.22
C ARG A 181 7.59 -7.74 -31.94
N ARG A 182 7.07 -8.74 -31.23
CA ARG A 182 7.77 -9.98 -30.88
C ARG A 182 6.84 -11.15 -31.19
N ASP A 183 7.41 -12.33 -31.43
CA ASP A 183 6.63 -13.54 -31.74
C ASP A 183 5.65 -13.90 -30.61
N ASP A 184 6.00 -13.55 -29.37
CA ASP A 184 5.20 -13.81 -28.17
C ASP A 184 4.55 -12.54 -27.61
N GLY A 185 4.50 -11.42 -28.35
CA GLY A 185 3.82 -10.21 -27.90
C GLY A 185 4.41 -8.89 -28.44
N MET A 186 4.76 -7.98 -27.52
CA MET A 186 5.23 -6.63 -27.85
C MET A 186 6.10 -6.02 -26.75
N ALA A 187 7.04 -5.19 -27.16
CA ALA A 187 7.83 -4.31 -26.30
C ALA A 187 7.50 -2.84 -26.60
N ILE A 188 7.28 -2.05 -25.56
CA ILE A 188 7.13 -0.59 -25.64
C ILE A 188 8.34 0.03 -24.94
N ILE A 189 9.14 0.83 -25.64
CA ILE A 189 10.41 1.34 -25.15
C ILE A 189 10.42 2.86 -25.23
N SER A 190 10.94 3.50 -24.19
CA SER A 190 11.27 4.92 -24.19
C SER A 190 12.59 5.16 -23.46
N PRO A 191 13.14 6.38 -23.49
CA PRO A 191 14.34 6.71 -22.71
C PRO A 191 14.20 6.50 -21.20
N LEU A 192 12.97 6.47 -20.67
CA LEU A 192 12.71 6.39 -19.23
C LEU A 192 12.48 4.95 -18.73
N ALA A 193 11.86 4.11 -19.55
CA ALA A 193 11.50 2.74 -19.16
C ALA A 193 11.21 1.85 -20.38
N ALA A 194 11.14 0.55 -20.11
CA ALA A 194 10.58 -0.45 -21.00
C ALA A 194 9.31 -1.04 -20.39
N THR A 195 8.33 -1.38 -21.22
CA THR A 195 7.18 -2.20 -20.86
C THR A 195 7.17 -3.40 -21.80
N ARG A 196 7.27 -4.59 -21.26
CA ARG A 196 7.23 -5.87 -21.99
C ARG A 196 5.87 -6.50 -21.80
N ILE A 197 5.27 -6.92 -22.91
CA ILE A 197 3.96 -7.56 -22.96
C ILE A 197 4.16 -8.93 -23.62
N LYS A 198 3.92 -10.01 -22.88
CA LYS A 198 3.90 -11.38 -23.38
C LYS A 198 2.47 -11.87 -23.45
N VAL A 199 2.12 -12.55 -24.55
CA VAL A 199 0.80 -13.14 -24.80
C VAL A 199 0.99 -14.63 -25.06
N ASP A 200 0.44 -15.45 -24.18
CA ASP A 200 0.38 -16.90 -24.33
C ASP A 200 -1.03 -17.28 -24.79
N CYS A 201 -1.16 -17.44 -26.11
CA CYS A 201 -2.41 -17.74 -26.81
C CYS A 201 -2.08 -18.38 -28.16
N PRO A 202 -2.82 -19.42 -28.61
CA PRO A 202 -2.57 -20.02 -29.93
C PRO A 202 -2.83 -19.08 -31.11
N ALA A 203 -3.80 -18.18 -30.98
CA ALA A 203 -4.19 -17.25 -32.05
C ALA A 203 -4.34 -15.83 -31.49
N PHE A 204 -3.31 -15.03 -31.69
CA PHE A 204 -3.32 -13.60 -31.38
C PHE A 204 -2.51 -12.80 -32.40
N GLU A 205 -2.82 -11.51 -32.46
CA GLU A 205 -2.05 -10.53 -33.23
C GLU A 205 -1.77 -9.31 -32.37
N THR A 206 -0.59 -8.71 -32.55
CA THR A 206 -0.24 -7.44 -31.92
C THR A 206 -0.10 -6.31 -32.94
N GLY A 207 -0.59 -5.13 -32.56
CA GLY A 207 -0.63 -3.95 -33.41
C GLY A 207 -0.40 -2.66 -32.62
N VAL A 208 -0.36 -1.55 -33.34
CA VAL A 208 -0.26 -0.21 -32.74
C VAL A 208 -1.34 0.66 -33.35
N GLU A 209 -2.18 1.26 -32.50
CA GLU A 209 -3.29 2.13 -32.91
C GLU A 209 -3.33 3.38 -32.02
N ASP A 210 -3.24 4.57 -32.64
CA ASP A 210 -3.16 5.89 -31.98
C ASP A 210 -2.20 5.92 -30.77
N GLY A 211 -0.99 5.39 -30.96
CA GLY A 211 0.03 5.34 -29.91
C GLY A 211 -0.30 4.41 -28.75
N SER A 212 -1.19 3.44 -28.95
CA SER A 212 -1.50 2.36 -28.02
C SER A 212 -1.06 1.02 -28.58
N ALA A 213 -0.53 0.13 -27.74
CA ALA A 213 -0.37 -1.27 -28.09
C ALA A 213 -1.75 -1.94 -28.12
N VAL A 214 -2.02 -2.72 -29.16
CA VAL A 214 -3.27 -3.47 -29.33
C VAL A 214 -2.95 -4.95 -29.40
N ILE A 215 -3.67 -5.73 -28.61
CA ILE A 215 -3.61 -7.20 -28.61
C ILE A 215 -4.99 -7.69 -29.06
N ASN A 216 -5.05 -8.38 -30.19
CA ASN A 216 -6.27 -9.01 -30.69
C ASN A 216 -6.15 -10.51 -30.48
N ILE A 217 -7.04 -11.09 -29.68
CA ILE A 217 -7.16 -12.53 -29.45
C ILE A 217 -8.34 -13.04 -30.28
N GLN A 218 -8.09 -14.05 -31.10
CA GLN A 218 -9.07 -14.62 -32.02
C GLN A 218 -9.17 -16.13 -31.79
N ALA A 219 -10.36 -16.71 -31.99
CA ALA A 219 -10.56 -18.16 -32.08
C ALA A 219 -9.87 -18.99 -30.99
N SER A 220 -9.81 -18.47 -29.76
CA SER A 220 -9.08 -19.08 -28.65
C SER A 220 -9.98 -19.20 -27.43
N ASP A 221 -9.90 -20.33 -26.73
CA ASP A 221 -10.69 -20.54 -25.51
C ASP A 221 -10.06 -19.87 -24.29
N ARG A 222 -8.77 -19.53 -24.39
CA ARG A 222 -7.97 -18.96 -23.32
C ARG A 222 -6.83 -18.12 -23.84
N ALA A 223 -6.45 -17.13 -23.04
CA ALA A 223 -5.22 -16.39 -23.24
C ALA A 223 -4.64 -15.97 -21.89
N THR A 224 -3.31 -15.89 -21.81
CA THR A 224 -2.61 -15.25 -20.68
C THR A 224 -1.82 -14.07 -21.19
N ILE A 225 -1.95 -12.93 -20.54
CA ILE A 225 -1.20 -11.71 -20.86
C ILE A 225 -0.38 -11.33 -19.63
N VAL A 226 0.92 -11.18 -19.83
CA VAL A 226 1.86 -10.79 -18.78
C VAL A 226 2.48 -9.45 -19.15
N ILE A 227 2.50 -8.51 -18.22
CA ILE A 227 3.10 -7.19 -18.42
C ILE A 227 4.14 -6.92 -17.33
N SER A 228 5.35 -6.55 -17.74
CA SER A 228 6.53 -6.38 -16.88
C SER A 228 7.38 -5.19 -17.36
N ASP A 229 8.30 -4.71 -16.53
CA ASP A 229 9.34 -3.74 -16.94
C ASP A 229 10.58 -4.40 -17.56
N ASP A 230 10.78 -5.68 -17.29
CA ASP A 230 11.89 -6.50 -17.78
C ASP A 230 11.41 -7.71 -18.61
N GLU A 231 12.35 -8.44 -19.19
CA GLU A 231 12.12 -9.67 -19.94
C GLU A 231 11.33 -10.71 -19.12
N ILE A 232 10.35 -11.33 -19.78
CA ILE A 232 9.41 -12.25 -19.15
C ILE A 232 9.87 -13.69 -19.42
N PRO A 233 10.40 -14.41 -18.43
CA PRO A 233 10.87 -15.79 -18.64
C PRO A 233 9.69 -16.71 -18.92
N ASP A 234 9.92 -17.88 -19.53
CA ASP A 234 8.85 -18.85 -19.83
C ASP A 234 8.14 -19.35 -18.58
N LYS A 235 8.87 -19.46 -17.47
CA LYS A 235 8.30 -19.65 -16.14
C LYS A 235 8.41 -18.34 -15.36
N TYR A 236 7.33 -17.55 -15.40
CA TYR A 236 7.33 -16.19 -14.88
C TYR A 236 6.81 -16.05 -13.44
N PHE A 237 5.97 -16.96 -12.92
CA PHE A 237 5.61 -16.96 -11.50
C PHE A 237 5.07 -18.30 -10.97
N ASP A 238 5.04 -18.42 -9.64
CA ASP A 238 4.49 -19.56 -8.89
C ASP A 238 3.11 -19.20 -8.31
N ILE A 239 2.04 -19.74 -8.91
CA ILE A 239 0.65 -19.54 -8.47
C ILE A 239 0.47 -20.01 -7.02
N GLY A 240 0.98 -21.19 -6.66
CA GLY A 240 0.79 -21.77 -5.34
C GLY A 240 1.51 -20.99 -4.24
N GLY A 241 2.74 -20.53 -4.53
CA GLY A 241 3.48 -19.62 -3.66
C GLY A 241 2.76 -18.28 -3.46
N HIS A 242 2.20 -17.71 -4.53
CA HIS A 242 1.41 -16.47 -4.45
C HIS A 242 0.11 -16.64 -3.65
N GLU A 243 -0.64 -17.71 -3.87
CA GLU A 243 -1.82 -18.05 -3.04
C GLU A 243 -1.42 -18.20 -1.57
N SER A 244 -0.34 -18.94 -1.31
CA SER A 244 0.13 -19.19 0.05
C SER A 244 0.51 -17.90 0.77
N PHE A 245 1.17 -16.96 0.07
CA PHE A 245 1.53 -15.66 0.61
C PHE A 245 0.29 -14.87 1.09
N HIS A 246 -0.74 -14.75 0.24
CA HIS A 246 -1.93 -13.98 0.60
C HIS A 246 -2.85 -14.74 1.57
N ASN A 247 -3.05 -16.05 1.38
CA ASN A 247 -3.97 -16.83 2.20
C ASN A 247 -3.43 -17.11 3.59
N TRP A 248 -2.12 -17.05 3.81
CA TRP A 248 -1.56 -17.18 5.15
C TRP A 248 -2.13 -16.14 6.14
N ILE A 249 -2.52 -14.95 5.67
CA ILE A 249 -3.17 -13.91 6.50
C ILE A 249 -4.52 -14.35 7.09
N THR A 250 -5.16 -15.36 6.50
CA THR A 250 -6.42 -15.89 7.05
C THR A 250 -6.21 -16.67 8.33
N ASN A 251 -5.00 -17.21 8.53
CA ASN A 251 -4.67 -18.08 9.63
C ASN A 251 -3.69 -17.44 10.64
N ASN A 252 -3.05 -16.33 10.27
CA ASN A 252 -2.30 -15.52 11.24
C ASN A 252 -3.27 -14.67 12.06
N CYS A 253 -3.00 -14.39 13.34
CA CYS A 253 -3.82 -13.53 14.23
C CYS A 253 -5.35 -13.51 13.92
N ILE A 254 -6.10 -14.44 14.51
CA ILE A 254 -7.53 -14.62 14.22
C ILE A 254 -8.38 -13.88 15.24
N LEU A 255 -9.26 -12.99 14.77
CA LEU A 255 -10.31 -12.37 15.56
C LEU A 255 -11.62 -13.13 15.34
N ASP A 256 -12.20 -13.64 16.42
CA ASP A 256 -13.49 -14.33 16.41
C ASP A 256 -14.46 -13.64 17.37
N THR A 257 -15.46 -12.98 16.78
CA THR A 257 -16.57 -12.35 17.50
C THR A 257 -17.90 -12.82 16.93
N PRO A 258 -19.04 -12.62 17.65
CA PRO A 258 -20.37 -12.90 17.10
C PRO A 258 -20.72 -12.08 15.84
N SER A 259 -19.98 -11.02 15.52
CA SER A 259 -20.21 -10.18 14.34
C SER A 259 -19.37 -10.68 13.16
N PHE A 260 -20.03 -11.32 12.19
CA PHE A 260 -19.39 -11.75 10.93
C PHE A 260 -18.74 -10.57 10.21
N ASP A 261 -19.47 -9.45 10.09
CA ASP A 261 -18.98 -8.28 9.37
C ASP A 261 -17.73 -7.68 10.03
N PHE A 262 -17.67 -7.68 11.38
CA PHE A 262 -16.48 -7.20 12.08
C PHE A 262 -15.27 -8.13 11.89
N ASN A 263 -15.48 -9.45 11.98
CA ASN A 263 -14.42 -10.42 11.72
C ASN A 263 -13.91 -10.28 10.27
N LYS A 264 -14.82 -10.08 9.31
CA LYS A 264 -14.49 -9.87 7.89
C LYS A 264 -13.70 -8.59 7.69
N SER A 265 -14.15 -7.47 8.24
CA SER A 265 -13.42 -6.20 8.18
C SER A 265 -12.02 -6.32 8.78
N PHE A 266 -11.86 -7.06 9.89
CA PHE A 266 -10.54 -7.31 10.48
C PHE A 266 -9.63 -8.12 9.56
N LEU A 267 -10.13 -9.21 8.94
CA LEU A 267 -9.34 -9.99 7.97
C LEU A 267 -8.84 -9.12 6.82
N TRP A 268 -9.72 -8.29 6.24
CA TRP A 268 -9.34 -7.42 5.13
C TRP A 268 -8.40 -6.30 5.55
N ALA A 269 -8.56 -5.71 6.74
CA ALA A 269 -7.61 -4.73 7.27
C ALA A 269 -6.20 -5.32 7.45
N LYS A 270 -6.08 -6.59 7.86
CA LYS A 270 -4.78 -7.27 7.90
C LYS A 270 -4.19 -7.51 6.51
N HIS A 271 -5.04 -7.88 5.54
CA HIS A 271 -4.61 -8.06 4.16
C HIS A 271 -4.18 -6.74 3.52
N ASP A 272 -4.86 -5.63 3.85
CA ASP A 272 -4.46 -4.28 3.42
C ASP A 272 -3.06 -3.92 3.90
N LEU A 273 -2.61 -4.36 5.08
CA LEU A 273 -1.22 -4.18 5.54
C LEU A 273 -0.23 -4.90 4.60
N LEU A 274 -0.56 -6.09 4.11
CA LEU A 274 0.27 -6.80 3.12
C LEU A 274 0.30 -6.04 1.80
N GLU A 275 -0.84 -5.51 1.36
CA GLU A 275 -0.89 -4.74 0.13
C GLU A 275 -0.15 -3.41 0.28
N PHE A 276 -0.24 -2.70 1.40
CA PHE A 276 0.45 -1.42 1.56
C PHE A 276 1.97 -1.56 1.71
N TYR A 277 2.45 -2.73 2.15
CA TYR A 277 3.87 -3.03 2.23
C TYR A 277 4.53 -3.11 0.84
N SER A 278 5.62 -2.38 0.65
CA SER A 278 6.31 -2.24 -0.62
C SER A 278 7.83 -2.28 -0.47
N GLU A 279 8.49 -2.89 -1.43
CA GLU A 279 9.94 -2.94 -1.58
C GLU A 279 10.35 -1.96 -2.68
N THR A 280 11.20 -0.99 -2.36
CA THR A 280 11.68 0.03 -3.30
C THR A 280 13.19 0.24 -3.14
N GLU A 281 13.79 1.00 -4.06
CA GLU A 281 15.21 1.33 -4.02
C GLU A 281 15.59 2.19 -2.79
N CYS A 282 14.67 2.99 -2.25
CA CYS A 282 14.93 3.80 -1.05
C CYS A 282 14.68 3.04 0.27
N GLY A 283 14.19 1.81 0.19
CA GLY A 283 13.96 0.92 1.31
C GLY A 283 12.61 0.22 1.25
N ASN A 284 12.28 -0.47 2.33
CA ASN A 284 11.08 -1.26 2.44
C ASN A 284 10.16 -0.69 3.51
N GLY A 285 8.85 -0.68 3.26
CA GLY A 285 7.91 -0.15 4.22
C GLY A 285 6.47 -0.09 3.74
N PHE A 286 5.60 0.50 4.55
CA PHE A 286 4.19 0.70 4.22
C PHE A 286 3.99 2.04 3.53
N TYR A 287 3.32 2.01 2.37
CA TYR A 287 2.81 3.23 1.76
C TYR A 287 1.66 3.81 2.59
N ALA A 288 1.62 5.14 2.70
CA ALA A 288 0.59 5.81 3.50
C ALA A 288 -0.83 5.64 2.93
N GLY A 289 -0.96 5.50 1.61
CA GLY A 289 -2.24 5.12 1.03
C GLY A 289 -2.27 5.10 -0.49
N PHE A 290 -3.40 4.63 -1.01
CA PHE A 290 -3.71 4.60 -2.42
C PHE A 290 -4.99 5.38 -2.72
N PRO A 291 -5.11 5.99 -3.91
CA PRO A 291 -4.12 6.04 -4.98
C PRO A 291 -3.13 7.21 -4.86
N GLU A 292 -3.29 8.13 -3.90
CA GLU A 292 -2.56 9.40 -3.92
C GLU A 292 -1.24 9.39 -3.15
N PHE A 293 -1.13 8.65 -2.04
CA PHE A 293 0.00 8.72 -1.09
C PHE A 293 0.87 7.47 -1.11
N SER A 294 1.18 6.95 -2.30
CA SER A 294 1.88 5.66 -2.43
C SER A 294 3.41 5.80 -2.38
N TRP A 295 3.87 6.47 -1.32
CA TRP A 295 5.25 6.56 -0.85
C TRP A 295 5.24 6.45 0.69
N PHE A 296 6.41 6.48 1.32
CA PHE A 296 6.51 6.19 2.75
C PHE A 296 6.26 7.43 3.60
N PHE A 297 5.52 7.27 4.69
CA PHE A 297 5.33 8.28 5.72
C PHE A 297 5.82 7.76 7.07
N GLY A 298 6.26 8.70 7.91
CA GLY A 298 6.55 8.43 9.33
C GLY A 298 5.27 8.04 10.05
N ARG A 299 4.39 9.02 10.32
CA ARG A 299 3.18 8.86 11.14
C ARG A 299 2.31 7.67 10.70
N ASP A 300 1.86 7.65 9.44
CA ASP A 300 0.98 6.60 8.90
C ASP A 300 1.66 5.23 8.93
N GLY A 301 2.93 5.19 8.54
CA GLY A 301 3.78 4.01 8.56
C GLY A 301 4.02 3.44 9.97
N GLU A 302 4.13 4.30 10.98
CA GLU A 302 4.29 3.92 12.38
C GLU A 302 2.99 3.32 12.95
N TRP A 303 1.82 3.87 12.61
CA TRP A 303 0.52 3.25 12.94
C TRP A 303 0.37 1.87 12.32
N MET A 304 0.71 1.74 11.03
CA MET A 304 0.71 0.46 10.35
C MET A 304 1.75 -0.50 10.92
N SER A 305 2.92 -0.03 11.34
CA SER A 305 3.96 -0.86 11.97
C SER A 305 3.50 -1.42 13.31
N MET A 306 2.78 -0.64 14.11
CA MET A 306 2.14 -1.14 15.33
C MET A 306 1.11 -2.21 15.00
N ALA A 307 0.16 -1.94 14.09
CA ALA A 307 -0.84 -2.91 13.68
C ALA A 307 -0.22 -4.20 13.11
N ALA A 308 0.81 -4.06 12.28
CA ALA A 308 1.56 -5.16 11.69
C ALA A 308 2.22 -6.04 12.76
N ALA A 309 2.88 -5.45 13.77
CA ALA A 309 3.45 -6.21 14.88
C ALA A 309 2.39 -7.05 15.64
N GLU A 310 1.18 -6.51 15.82
CA GLU A 310 0.07 -7.21 16.49
C GLU A 310 -0.61 -8.27 15.60
N CYS A 311 -0.38 -8.20 14.29
CA CYS A 311 -0.96 -9.10 13.29
C CYS A 311 0.04 -10.12 12.74
N SER A 312 1.10 -10.45 13.49
CA SER A 312 2.16 -11.38 13.06
C SER A 312 2.93 -10.94 11.80
N LEU A 313 3.00 -9.63 11.52
CA LEU A 313 3.73 -9.03 10.41
C LEU A 313 4.97 -8.25 10.90
N GLU A 314 5.57 -8.68 12.00
CA GLU A 314 6.69 -8.04 12.68
C GLU A 314 7.92 -7.77 11.79
N SER A 315 8.20 -8.62 10.80
CA SER A 315 9.31 -8.38 9.86
C SER A 315 9.06 -7.11 9.04
N MET A 316 7.84 -6.93 8.52
CA MET A 316 7.47 -5.75 7.72
C MET A 316 7.46 -4.48 8.59
N ALA A 317 7.00 -4.59 9.83
CA ALA A 317 7.07 -3.51 10.81
C ALA A 317 8.53 -3.10 11.09
N GLU A 318 9.41 -4.07 11.32
CA GLU A 318 10.83 -3.79 11.54
C GLU A 318 11.50 -3.14 10.32
N GLU A 319 11.23 -3.65 9.12
CA GLU A 319 11.77 -3.11 7.87
C GLU A 319 11.36 -1.65 7.67
N HIS A 320 10.07 -1.33 7.88
CA HIS A 320 9.56 0.04 7.80
C HIS A 320 10.24 0.96 8.82
N LEU A 321 10.27 0.56 10.09
CA LEU A 321 10.86 1.38 11.16
C LEU A 321 12.36 1.60 10.98
N ASN A 322 13.08 0.62 10.43
CA ASN A 322 14.49 0.77 10.08
C ASN A 322 14.67 1.69 8.87
N MET A 323 13.82 1.59 7.84
CA MET A 323 13.84 2.47 6.68
C MET A 323 13.62 3.94 7.09
N LEU A 324 12.70 4.21 8.02
CA LEU A 324 12.49 5.53 8.60
C LEU A 324 13.74 6.06 9.35
N GLU A 325 14.40 5.23 10.15
CA GLU A 325 15.59 5.65 10.90
C GLU A 325 16.81 5.88 10.00
N ASN A 326 16.98 5.05 8.98
CA ASN A 326 18.06 5.19 8.00
C ASN A 326 17.94 6.51 7.21
N ASN A 327 16.71 6.99 7.01
CA ASN A 327 16.42 8.29 6.37
C ASN A 327 16.29 9.45 7.38
N SER A 328 16.57 9.22 8.67
CA SER A 328 16.44 10.25 9.72
C SER A 328 17.56 11.29 9.72
N ARG A 329 17.26 12.50 10.19
CA ARG A 329 18.26 13.58 10.36
C ARG A 329 18.52 13.85 11.84
N LYS A 330 19.66 13.37 12.36
CA LYS A 330 20.06 13.52 13.77
C LYS A 330 18.98 13.03 14.76
N GLY A 331 18.25 11.97 14.41
CA GLY A 331 17.15 11.43 15.23
C GLY A 331 15.76 12.01 14.93
N ARG A 332 15.66 13.05 14.07
CA ARG A 332 14.38 13.47 13.50
C ARG A 332 13.94 12.45 12.46
N ILE A 333 12.96 11.64 12.81
CA ILE A 333 12.32 10.70 11.90
C ILE A 333 11.55 11.47 10.81
N PRO A 334 11.63 11.06 9.53
CA PRO A 334 10.93 11.71 8.43
C PRO A 334 9.41 11.80 8.62
N HIS A 335 8.83 12.86 8.08
CA HIS A 335 7.40 12.94 7.81
C HIS A 335 7.05 12.11 6.57
N GLU A 336 7.81 12.28 5.48
CA GLU A 336 7.61 11.57 4.22
C GLU A 336 8.95 11.27 3.53
N ILE A 337 9.03 10.13 2.84
CA ILE A 337 10.20 9.68 2.08
C ILE A 337 9.71 9.32 0.67
N PRO A 338 10.07 10.12 -0.34
CA PRO A 338 9.83 9.74 -1.73
C PRO A 338 10.57 8.46 -2.11
N ILE A 339 10.04 7.70 -3.07
CA ILE A 339 10.59 6.38 -3.45
C ILE A 339 11.44 6.37 -4.73
N VAL A 340 11.77 7.54 -5.26
CA VAL A 340 12.65 7.69 -6.41
C VAL A 340 13.74 8.71 -6.07
N ASP A 341 14.95 8.48 -6.56
CA ASP A 341 16.07 9.39 -6.36
C ASP A 341 15.92 10.61 -7.29
N PHE A 342 16.02 11.81 -6.73
CA PHE A 342 15.93 13.08 -7.46
C PHE A 342 17.28 13.76 -7.67
N SER A 343 18.40 13.13 -7.28
CA SER A 343 19.73 13.73 -7.41
C SER A 343 20.08 14.11 -8.86
N SER A 344 19.38 13.55 -9.85
CA SER A 344 19.56 13.82 -11.28
C SER A 344 18.48 14.69 -11.94
N SER A 345 17.46 15.15 -11.21
CA SER A 345 16.39 15.99 -11.78
C SER A 345 16.94 17.39 -12.09
N ASN A 346 16.57 17.99 -13.23
CA ASN A 346 16.92 19.37 -13.59
C ASN A 346 15.91 20.42 -13.08
N ASP A 347 14.85 19.99 -12.42
CA ASP A 347 13.84 20.89 -11.86
C ASP A 347 14.24 21.32 -10.44
N ASN A 348 14.55 22.60 -10.26
CA ASN A 348 14.97 23.16 -8.97
C ASN A 348 13.95 22.95 -7.84
N ILE A 349 12.65 22.80 -8.14
CA ILE A 349 11.63 22.48 -7.12
C ILE A 349 11.75 21.01 -6.71
N VAL A 350 12.02 20.12 -7.66
CA VAL A 350 12.18 18.67 -7.43
C VAL A 350 13.54 18.35 -6.79
N GLN A 351 14.62 19.05 -7.15
CA GLN A 351 15.93 18.93 -6.49
C GLN A 351 15.87 19.30 -5.00
N ASN A 352 15.00 20.25 -4.65
CA ASN A 352 14.77 20.65 -3.26
C ASN A 352 13.77 19.75 -2.53
N PHE A 353 13.02 18.91 -3.25
CA PHE A 353 12.07 17.96 -2.68
C PHE A 353 12.80 16.70 -2.21
N THR A 354 13.46 16.85 -1.06
CA THR A 354 14.10 15.75 -0.32
C THR A 354 13.11 15.09 0.64
N THR A 355 13.55 14.05 1.34
CA THR A 355 12.88 13.52 2.52
C THR A 355 12.32 14.65 3.40
N GLY A 356 11.00 14.71 3.51
CA GLY A 356 10.30 15.73 4.27
C GLY A 356 10.36 15.42 5.75
N PHE A 357 10.61 16.44 6.58
CA PHE A 357 10.69 16.29 8.04
C PHE A 357 9.62 17.10 8.77
N SER A 358 8.56 17.51 8.06
CA SER A 358 7.49 18.40 8.54
C SER A 358 6.55 17.75 9.56
N SER A 359 7.11 17.10 10.57
CA SER A 359 6.40 16.37 11.63
C SER A 359 7.19 16.46 12.93
N ILE A 360 6.49 16.77 14.02
CA ILE A 360 7.04 16.71 15.38
C ILE A 360 6.74 15.37 16.06
N ASP A 361 5.64 14.71 15.69
CA ASP A 361 5.11 13.53 16.36
C ASP A 361 5.62 12.20 15.76
N SER A 362 6.20 12.19 14.55
CA SER A 362 6.81 10.99 13.96
C SER A 362 7.92 10.40 14.86
N SER A 363 8.79 11.24 15.42
CA SER A 363 9.91 10.75 16.23
C SER A 363 9.46 10.08 17.55
N PRO A 364 8.54 10.69 18.34
CA PRO A 364 7.87 10.00 19.44
C PRO A 364 7.14 8.71 19.03
N LEU A 365 6.37 8.74 17.94
CA LEU A 365 5.58 7.60 17.48
C LEU A 365 6.47 6.43 17.02
N TRP A 366 7.59 6.69 16.36
CA TRP A 366 8.58 5.67 16.01
C TRP A 366 9.10 4.90 17.25
N ALA A 367 9.34 5.58 18.36
CA ALA A 367 9.78 4.92 19.60
C ALA A 367 8.67 4.05 20.22
N ILE A 368 7.43 4.52 20.17
CA ILE A 368 6.25 3.74 20.59
C ILE A 368 6.10 2.49 19.70
N ALA A 369 6.23 2.64 18.38
CA ALA A 369 6.15 1.53 17.44
C ALA A 369 7.24 0.48 17.69
N TRP A 370 8.48 0.91 17.99
CA TRP A 370 9.55 -0.02 18.39
C TRP A 370 9.27 -0.73 19.71
N GLU A 371 8.69 -0.06 20.70
CA GLU A 371 8.27 -0.70 21.95
C GLU A 371 7.22 -1.78 21.67
N ARG A 372 6.18 -1.46 20.89
CA ARG A 372 5.16 -2.43 20.50
C ARG A 372 5.76 -3.62 19.76
N LEU A 373 6.60 -3.36 18.77
CA LEU A 373 7.32 -4.41 18.04
C LEU A 373 8.16 -5.28 18.99
N SER A 374 8.89 -4.68 19.92
CA SER A 374 9.73 -5.41 20.87
C SER A 374 8.91 -6.27 21.83
N LEU A 375 7.78 -5.76 22.33
CA LEU A 375 6.88 -6.48 23.23
C LEU A 375 6.22 -7.69 22.55
N TRP A 376 5.82 -7.54 21.28
CA TRP A 376 5.12 -8.59 20.54
C TRP A 376 6.05 -9.65 19.93
N SER A 377 7.24 -9.25 19.50
CA SER A 377 8.13 -10.12 18.70
C SER A 377 9.51 -10.39 19.34
N ASN A 378 9.80 -9.80 20.50
CA ASN A 378 11.11 -9.84 21.16
C ASN A 378 12.27 -9.33 20.28
N ARG A 379 11.96 -8.58 19.20
CA ARG A 379 12.95 -7.83 18.42
C ARG A 379 13.56 -6.73 19.27
N ARG A 380 14.81 -6.38 18.96
CA ARG A 380 15.58 -5.42 19.75
C ARG A 380 16.06 -4.30 18.87
N ILE A 381 16.02 -3.10 19.43
CA ILE A 381 16.65 -1.93 18.83
C ILE A 381 17.88 -1.49 19.62
N SER A 382 18.88 -0.98 18.89
CA SER A 382 20.06 -0.37 19.46
C SER A 382 19.72 0.83 20.36
N ARG A 383 20.22 0.81 21.60
CA ARG A 383 20.17 1.96 22.52
C ARG A 383 20.69 3.26 21.89
N ARG A 384 21.75 3.18 21.08
CA ARG A 384 22.31 4.35 20.37
C ARG A 384 21.31 4.98 19.41
N LYS A 385 20.51 4.16 18.69
CA LYS A 385 19.46 4.67 17.78
C LYS A 385 18.35 5.36 18.58
N LEU A 386 17.86 4.70 19.63
CA LEU A 386 16.85 5.27 20.54
C LEU A 386 17.30 6.61 21.14
N GLU A 387 18.53 6.69 21.66
CA GLU A 387 19.06 7.91 22.25
C GLU A 387 19.16 9.08 21.25
N LYS A 388 19.42 8.80 19.96
CA LYS A 388 19.40 9.85 18.93
C LYS A 388 17.99 10.41 18.76
N VAL A 389 16.99 9.55 18.64
CA VAL A 389 15.58 9.96 18.47
C VAL A 389 15.08 10.69 19.72
N LEU A 390 15.37 10.16 20.91
CA LEU A 390 15.03 10.80 22.19
C LEU A 390 15.67 12.19 22.31
N ARG A 391 16.95 12.35 21.95
CA ARG A 391 17.62 13.66 21.98
C ARG A 391 16.95 14.67 21.04
N PHE A 392 16.53 14.24 19.85
CA PHE A 392 15.78 15.11 18.96
C PHE A 392 14.44 15.50 19.58
N SER A 393 13.61 14.54 20.02
CA SER A 393 12.31 14.84 20.61
C SER A 393 12.43 15.75 21.84
N ALA A 394 13.41 15.51 22.72
CA ALA A 394 13.66 16.36 23.88
C ALA A 394 14.12 17.77 23.49
N SER A 395 14.80 17.96 22.35
CA SER A 395 15.17 19.29 21.86
C SER A 395 13.97 20.13 21.36
N CYS A 396 12.80 19.51 21.23
CA CYS A 396 11.56 20.20 20.90
C CYS A 396 10.90 20.87 22.11
N ASP A 397 11.32 20.56 23.35
CA ASP A 397 10.94 21.25 24.60
C ASP A 397 11.71 22.57 24.70
N ALA A 398 11.11 23.65 24.19
CA ALA A 398 11.73 24.95 24.04
C ALA A 398 11.84 25.71 25.36
N ASP A 399 10.83 25.58 26.23
CA ASP A 399 10.73 26.31 27.51
C ASP A 399 11.23 25.48 28.72
N GLY A 400 11.57 24.21 28.49
CA GLY A 400 12.12 23.32 29.49
C GLY A 400 11.10 22.83 30.50
N ASP A 401 9.80 22.93 30.22
CA ASP A 401 8.75 22.52 31.16
C ASP A 401 8.45 21.00 31.13
N GLY A 402 9.03 20.28 30.17
CA GLY A 402 8.87 18.85 29.93
C GLY A 402 7.87 18.49 28.82
N LEU A 403 7.20 19.48 28.22
CA LEU A 403 6.35 19.33 27.04
C LEU A 403 7.13 19.74 25.79
N ILE A 404 6.63 19.34 24.63
CA ILE A 404 7.22 19.70 23.34
C ILE A 404 6.27 20.63 22.57
N GLU A 405 6.84 21.59 21.84
CA GLU A 405 6.09 22.62 21.12
C GLU A 405 6.10 22.38 19.61
N ASN A 406 4.91 22.43 19.02
CA ASN A 406 4.78 22.63 17.59
C ASN A 406 5.40 23.99 17.22
N ARG A 407 6.18 24.03 16.14
CA ARG A 407 6.79 25.25 15.59
C ARG A 407 6.65 25.22 14.08
N PHE A 408 5.57 25.83 13.59
CA PHE A 408 5.18 25.74 12.18
C PHE A 408 6.26 26.25 11.23
N ASP A 409 6.90 27.35 11.59
CA ASP A 409 8.03 27.98 10.88
C ASP A 409 9.28 27.08 10.78
N GLN A 410 9.42 26.11 11.69
CA GLN A 410 10.52 25.14 11.72
C GLN A 410 10.12 23.76 11.17
N GLY A 411 8.90 23.64 10.63
CA GLY A 411 8.32 22.38 10.17
C GLY A 411 8.09 21.38 11.31
N LEU A 412 8.00 21.82 12.56
CA LEU A 412 7.65 20.95 13.69
C LEU A 412 6.13 20.93 13.84
N ILE A 413 5.48 20.15 12.98
CA ILE A 413 4.03 20.15 12.82
C ILE A 413 3.42 18.91 13.48
N GLY A 414 2.49 19.12 14.41
CA GLY A 414 1.63 18.06 14.94
C GLY A 414 0.37 17.89 14.08
N TRP A 415 -0.28 16.74 14.20
CA TRP A 415 -1.56 16.49 13.53
C TRP A 415 -2.72 17.33 14.11
N PRO A 416 -3.79 17.67 13.36
CA PRO A 416 -3.90 17.61 11.92
C PRO A 416 -3.12 18.76 11.28
N GLU A 417 -2.38 18.46 10.21
CA GLU A 417 -1.50 19.42 9.52
C GLU A 417 -2.24 20.64 8.98
N SER A 418 -3.51 20.49 8.60
CA SER A 418 -4.35 21.59 8.14
C SER A 418 -4.48 22.74 9.16
N TRP A 419 -4.23 22.47 10.45
CA TRP A 419 -4.37 23.44 11.53
C TRP A 419 -3.03 23.83 12.16
N ALA A 420 -1.92 23.37 11.59
CA ALA A 420 -0.59 23.50 12.18
C ALA A 420 -0.24 24.95 12.54
N ALA A 421 -0.52 25.90 11.65
CA ALA A 421 -0.28 27.32 11.88
C ALA A 421 -1.09 27.89 13.08
N ALA A 422 -2.30 27.37 13.31
CA ALA A 422 -3.18 27.78 14.41
C ALA A 422 -2.95 26.96 15.71
N ARG A 423 -2.00 26.02 15.69
CA ARG A 423 -1.62 25.14 16.81
C ARG A 423 -0.12 25.23 17.05
N ASN A 424 0.44 26.43 16.93
CA ASN A 424 1.81 26.71 17.34
C ASN A 424 1.92 26.61 18.87
N GLY A 425 3.01 26.06 19.39
CA GLY A 425 3.22 25.76 20.81
C GLY A 425 2.75 24.36 21.23
N ALA A 426 2.57 24.15 22.54
CA ALA A 426 2.32 22.82 23.10
C ALA A 426 0.89 22.35 22.80
N CYS A 427 0.76 21.16 22.19
CA CYS A 427 -0.53 20.56 21.84
C CYS A 427 -0.83 19.29 22.64
N VAL A 428 -2.10 19.07 22.95
CA VAL A 428 -2.59 18.00 23.85
C VAL A 428 -2.33 16.58 23.31
N ASP A 429 -2.43 16.41 22.01
CA ASP A 429 -2.20 15.16 21.27
C ASP A 429 -0.70 14.91 21.07
N THR A 430 0.04 15.89 20.52
CA THR A 430 1.50 15.81 20.37
C THR A 430 2.17 15.41 21.68
N ASN A 431 1.76 16.05 22.79
CA ASN A 431 2.34 15.77 24.10
C ASN A 431 1.86 14.46 24.72
N ALA A 432 0.66 13.97 24.36
CA ALA A 432 0.26 12.61 24.75
C ALA A 432 1.20 11.58 24.11
N TRP A 433 1.55 11.75 22.83
CA TRP A 433 2.52 10.89 22.14
C TRP A 433 3.93 11.00 22.73
N TRP A 434 4.39 12.22 23.04
CA TRP A 434 5.67 12.43 23.71
C TRP A 434 5.75 11.73 25.07
N ILE A 435 4.70 11.83 25.88
CA ILE A 435 4.64 11.20 27.20
C ILE A 435 4.59 9.67 27.07
N ALA A 436 3.85 9.14 26.09
CA ALA A 436 3.84 7.73 25.79
C ALA A 436 5.22 7.23 25.30
N SER A 437 5.92 8.02 24.47
CA SER A 437 7.24 7.65 23.98
C SER A 437 8.29 7.67 25.08
N LEU A 438 8.21 8.60 26.06
CA LEU A 438 9.08 8.58 27.24
C LEU A 438 8.98 7.27 28.04
N LYS A 439 7.76 6.70 28.18
CA LYS A 439 7.58 5.37 28.76
C LYS A 439 8.18 4.27 27.89
N ALA A 440 7.95 4.34 26.58
CA ALA A 440 8.48 3.39 25.61
C ALA A 440 10.02 3.36 25.67
N PHE A 441 10.67 4.52 25.69
CA PHE A 441 12.11 4.65 25.86
C PHE A 441 12.59 4.01 27.16
N SER A 442 12.00 4.36 28.30
CA SER A 442 12.36 3.78 29.60
C SER A 442 12.25 2.24 29.60
N ARG A 443 11.21 1.67 28.99
CA ARG A 443 11.05 0.21 28.88
C ARG A 443 12.08 -0.43 27.95
N LEU A 444 12.42 0.24 26.84
CA LEU A 444 13.40 -0.25 25.88
C LEU A 444 14.85 -0.12 26.35
N THR A 445 15.17 0.89 27.17
CA THR A 445 16.56 1.16 27.62
C THR A 445 16.84 0.75 29.07
N GLY A 446 15.80 0.58 29.89
CA GLY A 446 15.90 0.38 31.33
C GLY A 446 16.16 1.65 32.13
N ASP A 447 16.06 2.84 31.51
CA ASP A 447 16.27 4.12 32.19
C ASP A 447 15.09 4.49 33.11
N ASP A 448 15.31 5.39 34.07
CA ASP A 448 14.27 5.83 35.00
C ASP A 448 13.17 6.70 34.36
N LEU A 449 12.06 6.87 35.08
CA LEU A 449 10.87 7.58 34.61
C LEU A 449 10.86 9.08 34.95
N ARG A 450 11.98 9.71 35.34
CA ARG A 450 11.98 11.12 35.78
C ARG A 450 11.45 12.09 34.72
N SER A 451 11.87 11.93 33.46
CA SER A 451 11.38 12.75 32.34
C SER A 451 9.88 12.53 32.11
N TYR A 452 9.42 11.28 32.19
CA TYR A 452 8.01 10.94 32.11
C TYR A 452 7.19 11.61 33.22
N ASP A 453 7.64 11.53 34.47
CA ASP A 453 6.93 12.10 35.62
C ASP A 453 6.87 13.63 35.58
N LYS A 454 7.93 14.28 35.09
CA LYS A 454 7.95 15.72 34.85
C LYS A 454 6.93 16.11 33.77
N ALA A 455 7.02 15.50 32.59
CA ALA A 455 6.14 15.78 31.46
C ALA A 455 4.66 15.50 31.81
N SER A 456 4.37 14.35 32.43
CA SER A 456 3.00 13.96 32.81
C SER A 456 2.37 14.90 33.83
N ARG A 457 3.12 15.37 34.83
CA ARG A 457 2.64 16.38 35.77
C ARG A 457 2.34 17.70 35.07
N CYS A 458 3.24 18.17 34.19
CA CYS A 458 3.01 19.40 33.45
C CYS A 458 1.77 19.28 32.54
N TYR A 459 1.65 18.17 31.82
CA TYR A 459 0.54 17.85 30.93
C TYR A 459 -0.81 17.89 31.64
N ARG A 460 -0.96 17.19 32.77
CA ARG A 460 -2.20 17.19 33.55
C ARG A 460 -2.55 18.58 34.05
N ARG A 461 -1.55 19.35 34.51
CA ARG A 461 -1.71 20.72 35.00
C ARG A 461 -2.15 21.69 33.90
N ARG A 462 -1.59 21.56 32.68
CA ARG A 462 -1.87 22.44 31.55
C ARG A 462 -3.16 22.04 30.82
N PHE A 463 -3.30 20.78 30.39
CA PHE A 463 -4.38 20.38 29.48
C PHE A 463 -5.65 19.86 30.17
N LEU A 464 -5.58 19.40 31.42
CA LEU A 464 -6.68 18.69 32.12
C LEU A 464 -7.13 19.39 33.40
N LYS A 465 -6.98 20.71 33.49
CA LYS A 465 -7.27 21.48 34.71
C LYS A 465 -8.78 21.62 34.94
N SER A 466 -9.27 21.26 36.13
CA SER A 466 -10.58 21.66 36.68
C SER A 466 -11.79 21.46 35.74
N GLY A 467 -11.89 20.33 35.05
CA GLY A 467 -13.01 20.03 34.16
C GLY A 467 -12.94 20.72 32.78
N GLU A 468 -11.88 21.47 32.51
CA GLU A 468 -11.62 22.07 31.21
C GLU A 468 -10.63 21.23 30.41
N PHE A 469 -10.95 20.99 29.14
CA PHE A 469 -10.06 20.34 28.18
C PHE A 469 -9.47 21.41 27.24
N ILE A 470 -8.15 21.58 27.30
CA ILE A 470 -7.43 22.54 26.46
C ILE A 470 -6.78 21.79 25.29
N ASP A 471 -6.91 22.33 24.07
CA ASP A 471 -6.35 21.74 22.85
C ASP A 471 -4.86 22.02 22.72
N SER A 472 -4.50 23.30 22.83
CA SER A 472 -3.14 23.78 22.60
C SER A 472 -2.87 25.06 23.39
N PHE A 473 -1.59 25.38 23.52
CA PHE A 473 -1.10 26.62 24.11
C PHE A 473 -0.14 27.30 23.15
N ASP A 474 -0.39 28.57 22.82
CA ASP A 474 0.61 29.43 22.19
C ASP A 474 1.25 30.28 23.30
N GLY A 475 2.44 29.88 23.75
CA GLY A 475 3.02 30.35 25.01
C GLY A 475 2.10 30.06 26.19
N ASN A 476 1.56 31.10 26.82
CA ASN A 476 0.62 30.97 27.95
C ASN A 476 -0.86 31.10 27.55
N SER A 477 -1.16 31.30 26.26
CA SER A 477 -2.52 31.53 25.78
C SER A 477 -3.22 30.21 25.45
N PRO A 478 -4.24 29.77 26.21
CA PRO A 478 -4.91 28.50 25.98
C PRO A 478 -5.91 28.58 24.83
N ARG A 479 -5.88 27.59 23.93
CA ARG A 479 -6.93 27.32 22.96
C ARG A 479 -7.86 26.24 23.50
N ARG A 480 -9.12 26.61 23.78
CA ARG A 480 -10.10 25.70 24.39
C ARG A 480 -10.89 24.90 23.35
N ILE A 481 -11.20 23.64 23.69
CA ILE A 481 -12.15 22.83 22.93
C ILE A 481 -13.56 23.12 23.44
N LYS A 482 -14.41 23.70 22.58
CA LYS A 482 -15.78 24.05 22.95
C LYS A 482 -16.78 22.91 22.78
N ASN A 483 -16.45 21.88 22.00
CA ASN A 483 -17.25 20.66 21.82
C ASN A 483 -16.41 19.52 21.20
N ALA A 484 -16.93 18.29 21.20
CA ALA A 484 -16.26 17.10 20.66
C ALA A 484 -15.88 17.23 19.16
N MET A 485 -16.59 18.06 18.40
CA MET A 485 -16.30 18.36 17.00
C MET A 485 -15.08 19.28 16.80
N LEU A 486 -14.51 19.80 17.88
CA LEU A 486 -13.27 20.57 17.90
C LEU A 486 -12.11 19.76 18.47
N ALA A 487 -12.37 18.55 18.98
CA ALA A 487 -11.36 17.58 19.38
C ALA A 487 -10.95 16.71 18.20
N VAL A 488 -9.67 16.37 18.19
CA VAL A 488 -9.07 15.36 17.32
C VAL A 488 -9.39 13.96 17.89
N PRO A 489 -9.97 13.01 17.13
CA PRO A 489 -10.48 13.09 15.76
C PRO A 489 -12.00 13.38 15.66
N GLY A 490 -12.69 13.70 16.76
CA GLY A 490 -14.15 13.93 16.81
C GLY A 490 -14.70 14.90 15.76
N MET A 491 -13.87 15.80 15.23
CA MET A 491 -14.21 16.68 14.09
C MET A 491 -14.51 15.98 12.76
N TYR A 492 -13.99 14.77 12.52
CA TYR A 492 -14.25 14.00 11.31
C TYR A 492 -15.62 13.30 11.33
N LEU A 493 -16.36 13.40 12.45
CA LEU A 493 -17.73 12.89 12.58
C LEU A 493 -18.79 13.93 12.17
N ARG A 494 -18.42 15.01 11.46
CA ARG A 494 -19.38 16.01 10.98
C ARG A 494 -20.41 15.32 10.09
N GLY A 495 -21.66 15.24 10.56
CA GLY A 495 -22.80 14.76 9.77
C GLY A 495 -23.30 13.35 10.08
N ARG A 496 -22.74 12.62 11.06
CA ARG A 496 -23.40 11.44 11.61
C ARG A 496 -24.06 11.83 12.92
N ALA A 497 -25.38 11.90 12.93
CA ALA A 497 -26.13 11.86 14.18
C ALA A 497 -25.73 10.57 14.91
N ILE A 498 -25.04 10.68 16.04
CA ILE A 498 -25.02 9.62 17.04
C ILE A 498 -26.45 9.62 17.56
N ARG A 499 -27.28 8.74 17.01
CA ARG A 499 -28.61 8.48 17.56
C ARG A 499 -28.39 7.57 18.76
N ASP A 500 -28.76 8.09 19.93
CA ASP A 500 -28.88 7.33 21.18
C ASP A 500 -29.88 6.17 21.03
#